data_AF-A0A6L4B1D8-F1
#
_entry.id   AF-A0A6L4B1D8-F1
#
_cell.length_a   1.000
_cell.length_b   1.000
_cell.length_c   1.000
_cell.angle_alpha   90.00
_cell.angle_beta   90.00
_cell.angle_gamma   90.00
#
_symmetry.space_group_name_H-M   'P 1'
#
loop_
_entity.id
_entity.type
_entity.pdbx_description
1 polymer ?
#
loop_
_entity_poly.entity_id
_entity_poly.type
_entity_poly.pdbx_seq_one_letter_code
_entity_poly.pdbx_strand_id
1 'polypeptide(L)'
;MSEIRSTGAAMLSWLTDRISRAPHPATIVPAADKRQPSFDWRSCPTISLSELREELIPRYIHWIPDRDPWGRTYDFCLEREAFDRRAVLGIRSSGRNHTFESDVYTIGPFDPGDFDHDIVWVDGNFVRWPQEFPVL
;
A
#
# COMPACT_ATOMS: atom_id res chain seq x y z
N MET A 1 -1.69 8.72 8.21
CA MET A 1 -1.02 8.83 6.89
C MET A 1 0.50 8.65 6.94
N SER A 2 1.22 9.25 7.91
CA SER A 2 2.69 9.05 8.05
C SER A 2 3.07 7.56 8.11
N GLU A 3 2.37 6.80 8.95
CA GLU A 3 2.53 5.36 9.11
C GLU A 3 2.41 4.54 7.81
N ILE A 4 1.38 4.83 7.02
CA ILE A 4 1.17 4.22 5.69
C ILE A 4 2.37 4.50 4.77
N ARG A 5 2.85 5.76 4.75
CA ARG A 5 3.99 6.15 3.92
C ARG A 5 5.28 5.46 4.39
N SER A 6 5.54 5.43 5.68
CA SER A 6 6.74 4.80 6.26
C SER A 6 6.77 3.29 5.98
N THR A 7 5.65 2.60 6.21
CA THR A 7 5.54 1.16 5.94
C THR A 7 5.65 0.88 4.44
N GLY A 8 4.95 1.65 3.60
CA GLY A 8 5.03 1.52 2.15
C GLY A 8 6.44 1.76 1.60
N ALA A 9 7.16 2.76 2.12
CA ALA A 9 8.55 3.02 1.74
C ALA A 9 9.50 1.87 2.13
N ALA A 10 9.28 1.25 3.29
CA ALA A 10 10.02 0.06 3.70
C ALA A 10 9.75 -1.14 2.78
N MET A 11 8.48 -1.36 2.39
CA MET A 11 8.08 -2.40 1.42
C MET A 11 8.76 -2.17 0.07
N LEU A 12 8.76 -0.92 -0.42
CA LEU A 12 9.43 -0.58 -1.69
C LEU A 12 10.95 -0.78 -1.63
N SER A 13 11.56 -0.47 -0.49
CA SER A 13 12.99 -0.72 -0.26
C SER A 13 13.29 -2.21 -0.29
N TRP A 14 12.48 -3.03 0.41
CA TRP A 14 12.58 -4.49 0.37
C TRP A 14 12.45 -5.02 -1.07
N LEU A 15 11.47 -4.54 -1.83
CA LEU A 15 11.25 -4.98 -3.20
C LEU A 15 12.45 -4.66 -4.11
N THR A 16 12.97 -3.44 -4.00
CA THR A 16 14.17 -2.99 -4.74
C THR A 16 15.36 -3.90 -4.45
N ASP A 17 15.53 -4.27 -3.18
CA ASP A 17 16.57 -5.17 -2.71
C ASP A 17 16.40 -6.61 -3.23
N ARG A 18 15.16 -7.10 -3.37
CA ARG A 18 14.86 -8.43 -3.94
C ARG A 18 15.15 -8.45 -5.43
N ILE A 19 14.70 -7.44 -6.16
CA ILE A 19 14.87 -7.32 -7.61
C ILE A 19 16.35 -7.16 -7.98
N SER A 20 17.11 -6.38 -7.20
CA SER A 20 18.55 -6.21 -7.42
C SER A 20 19.36 -7.50 -7.22
N ARG A 21 18.80 -8.50 -6.52
CA ARG A 21 19.39 -9.82 -6.30
C ARG A 21 18.79 -10.91 -7.20
N ALA A 22 17.78 -10.59 -8.01
CA ALA A 22 17.14 -11.57 -8.87
C ALA A 22 18.10 -11.99 -10.00
N PRO A 23 18.12 -13.28 -10.39
CA PRO A 23 19.00 -13.78 -11.46
C PRO A 23 18.63 -13.25 -12.85
N HIS A 24 17.43 -12.68 -13.01
CA HIS A 24 16.96 -12.06 -14.25
C HIS A 24 16.55 -10.61 -13.97
N PRO A 25 16.76 -9.69 -14.92
CA PRO A 25 16.32 -8.30 -14.77
C PRO A 25 14.80 -8.27 -14.65
N ALA A 26 14.32 -8.01 -13.44
CA ALA A 26 12.90 -7.76 -13.19
C ALA A 26 12.58 -6.31 -13.58
N THR A 27 11.52 -6.11 -14.35
CA THR A 27 11.00 -4.78 -14.66
C THR A 27 9.93 -4.45 -13.64
N ILE A 28 10.19 -3.44 -12.79
CA ILE A 28 9.13 -2.88 -11.94
C ILE A 28 8.21 -2.07 -12.84
N VAL A 29 7.04 -2.64 -13.15
CA VAL A 29 5.91 -1.86 -13.67
C VAL A 29 5.02 -1.54 -12.48
N PRO A 30 4.94 -0.26 -12.04
CA PRO A 30 4.04 0.12 -10.96
C PRO A 30 2.63 -0.30 -11.30
N ALA A 31 1.96 -1.00 -10.40
CA ALA A 31 0.58 -1.39 -10.56
C ALA A 31 -0.36 -0.19 -10.53
N ALA A 32 -0.05 0.80 -9.69
CA ALA A 32 -0.69 2.12 -9.70
C ALA A 32 -0.01 3.04 -10.73
N ASP A 33 -0.20 2.76 -12.02
CA ASP A 33 0.12 3.73 -13.07
C ASP A 33 -0.91 4.85 -13.02
N LYS A 34 -0.47 6.12 -12.96
CA LYS A 34 -1.33 7.30 -13.01
C LYS A 34 -2.21 7.37 -14.27
N ARG A 35 -1.91 6.57 -15.29
CA ARG A 35 -2.72 6.44 -16.52
C ARG A 35 -3.92 5.50 -16.35
N GLN A 36 -3.92 4.64 -15.33
CA GLN A 36 -5.07 3.78 -15.03
C GLN A 36 -6.11 4.57 -14.23
N PRO A 37 -7.40 4.46 -14.57
CA PRO A 37 -8.46 5.16 -13.83
C PRO A 37 -8.77 4.48 -12.49
N SER A 38 -8.39 3.22 -12.32
CA SER A 38 -8.71 2.42 -11.15
C SER A 38 -7.64 1.39 -10.83
N PHE A 39 -7.63 0.94 -9.59
CA PHE A 39 -6.79 -0.16 -9.09
C PHE A 39 -7.66 -1.24 -8.46
N ASP A 40 -7.42 -2.51 -8.80
CA ASP A 40 -8.10 -3.66 -8.19
C ASP A 40 -7.20 -4.29 -7.12
N TRP A 41 -7.57 -4.12 -5.86
CA TRP A 41 -6.87 -4.66 -4.70
C TRP A 41 -6.71 -6.18 -4.73
N ARG A 42 -7.65 -6.91 -5.33
CA ARG A 42 -7.57 -8.37 -5.46
C ARG A 42 -6.42 -8.82 -6.36
N SER A 43 -5.87 -7.92 -7.18
CA SER A 43 -4.66 -8.17 -7.96
C SER A 43 -3.38 -8.12 -7.13
N CYS A 44 -3.47 -7.73 -5.86
CA CYS A 44 -2.34 -7.68 -4.93
C CYS A 44 -2.40 -8.87 -3.96
N PRO A 45 -1.39 -9.76 -3.93
CA PRO A 45 -1.37 -10.90 -3.02
C PRO A 45 -1.37 -10.46 -1.56
N THR A 46 -2.37 -10.87 -0.79
CA THR A 46 -2.47 -10.56 0.65
C THR A 46 -1.30 -11.16 1.43
N ILE A 47 -0.78 -10.41 2.38
CA ILE A 47 0.22 -10.87 3.35
C ILE A 47 -0.25 -10.55 4.78
N SER A 48 -0.02 -11.46 5.72
CA SER A 48 -0.32 -11.19 7.14
C SER A 48 0.67 -10.19 7.75
N LEU A 49 0.26 -9.49 8.80
CA LEU A 49 1.16 -8.58 9.53
C LEU A 49 2.36 -9.32 10.13
N SER A 50 2.20 -10.56 10.59
CA SER A 50 3.31 -11.37 11.12
C SER A 50 4.34 -11.68 10.04
N GLU A 51 3.91 -12.15 8.87
CA GLU A 51 4.82 -12.43 7.75
C GLU A 51 5.49 -11.14 7.26
N LEU A 52 4.74 -10.04 7.16
CA LEU A 52 5.31 -8.76 6.75
C LEU A 52 6.39 -8.28 7.72
N ARG A 53 6.20 -8.50 9.03
CA ARG A 53 7.23 -8.19 10.04
C ARG A 53 8.48 -9.04 9.86
N GLU A 54 8.35 -10.32 9.55
CA GLU A 54 9.49 -11.20 9.26
C GLU A 54 10.29 -10.74 8.03
N GLU A 55 9.60 -10.18 7.02
CA GLU A 55 10.25 -9.67 5.80
C GLU A 55 10.94 -8.31 6.03
N LEU A 56 10.30 -7.40 6.79
CA LEU A 56 10.73 -6.00 6.86
C LEU A 56 11.58 -5.66 8.10
N ILE A 57 11.34 -6.31 9.24
CA ILE A 57 12.01 -6.02 10.50
C ILE A 57 13.21 -6.98 10.67
N PRO A 58 14.37 -6.51 11.15
CA PRO A 58 14.71 -5.13 11.53
C PRO A 58 15.34 -4.31 10.39
N ARG A 59 15.44 -4.88 9.19
CA ARG A 59 16.32 -4.37 8.13
C ARG A 59 15.80 -3.10 7.44
N TYR A 60 14.50 -3.02 7.20
CA TYR A 60 13.89 -1.95 6.40
C TYR A 60 13.04 -1.00 7.24
N ILE A 61 12.53 -1.48 8.39
CA ILE A 61 11.80 -0.68 9.37
C ILE A 61 11.94 -1.30 10.76
N HIS A 62 11.80 -0.50 11.81
CA HIS A 62 11.89 -0.97 13.21
C HIS A 62 10.57 -1.50 13.76
N TRP A 63 9.45 -1.04 13.22
CA TRP A 63 8.11 -1.38 13.70
C TRP A 63 7.09 -1.16 12.58
N ILE A 64 6.08 -2.01 12.54
CA ILE A 64 4.93 -1.89 11.64
C ILE A 64 3.67 -1.70 12.49
N PRO A 65 2.91 -0.61 12.29
CA PRO A 65 1.66 -0.39 12.98
C PRO A 65 0.66 -1.49 12.64
N ASP A 66 0.07 -2.06 13.68
CA ASP A 66 -1.05 -2.99 13.51
C ASP A 66 -2.32 -2.23 13.08
N ARG A 67 -2.53 -1.06 13.69
CA ARG A 67 -3.78 -0.31 13.57
C ARG A 67 -3.60 1.09 13.01
N ASP A 68 -4.63 1.53 12.29
CA ASP A 68 -4.81 2.89 11.82
C ASP A 68 -5.29 3.83 12.95
N PRO A 69 -5.39 5.15 12.70
CA PRO A 69 -5.86 6.12 13.70
C PRO A 69 -7.28 5.89 14.22
N TRP A 70 -8.09 5.07 13.54
CA TRP A 70 -9.45 4.69 13.94
C TRP A 70 -9.47 3.34 14.68
N GLY A 71 -8.30 2.74 14.92
CA GLY A 71 -8.15 1.49 15.66
C GLY A 71 -8.42 0.24 14.82
N ARG A 72 -8.46 0.36 13.49
CA ARG A 72 -8.66 -0.77 12.56
C ARG A 72 -7.35 -1.33 12.10
N THR A 73 -7.30 -2.65 11.93
CA THR A 73 -6.14 -3.30 11.38
C THR A 73 -5.94 -2.87 9.93
N TYR A 74 -4.69 -2.60 9.57
CA TYR A 74 -4.35 -2.40 8.16
C TYR A 74 -4.43 -3.73 7.40
N ASP A 75 -4.84 -3.65 6.13
CA ASP A 75 -4.64 -4.73 5.16
C ASP A 75 -3.34 -4.47 4.41
N PHE A 76 -2.55 -5.53 4.24
CA PHE A 76 -1.27 -5.48 3.53
C PHE A 76 -1.28 -6.44 2.36
N CYS A 77 -0.54 -6.07 1.32
CA CYS A 77 -0.30 -6.96 0.20
C CYS A 77 1.15 -6.81 -0.29
N LEU A 78 1.76 -7.93 -0.70
CA LEU A 78 3.16 -7.99 -1.08
C LEU A 78 3.42 -9.14 -2.06
N GLU A 79 3.83 -8.83 -3.28
CA GLU A 79 4.34 -9.82 -4.23
C GLU A 79 5.73 -10.34 -3.78
N ARG A 80 5.88 -11.67 -3.66
CA ARG A 80 7.09 -12.32 -3.13
C ARG A 80 7.84 -13.19 -4.14
N GLU A 81 7.21 -13.55 -5.25
CA GLU A 81 7.71 -14.60 -6.16
C GLU A 81 7.76 -14.13 -7.62
N ALA A 82 6.71 -13.48 -8.13
CA ALA A 82 6.53 -13.19 -9.56
C ALA A 82 7.06 -11.81 -10.00
N PHE A 83 8.33 -11.52 -9.69
CA PHE A 83 8.96 -10.21 -10.00
C PHE A 83 9.21 -9.95 -11.49
N ASP A 84 9.12 -10.99 -12.33
CA ASP A 84 9.32 -10.93 -13.78
C ASP A 84 8.13 -10.33 -14.55
N ARG A 85 6.96 -10.23 -13.91
CA ARG A 85 5.71 -9.75 -14.55
C ARG A 85 5.25 -8.41 -14.01
N ARG A 86 4.95 -8.37 -12.71
CA ARG A 86 4.41 -7.19 -12.03
C ARG A 86 4.62 -7.38 -10.54
N ALA A 87 5.47 -6.55 -9.94
CA ALA A 87 5.59 -6.50 -8.50
C ALA A 87 4.59 -5.48 -7.96
N VAL A 88 3.65 -5.96 -7.13
CA VAL A 88 2.65 -5.11 -6.47
C VAL A 88 2.87 -5.18 -4.97
N LEU A 89 2.84 -4.03 -4.31
CA LEU A 89 2.88 -3.93 -2.87
C LEU A 89 1.94 -2.81 -2.42
N GLY A 90 1.33 -2.97 -1.26
CA GLY A 90 0.33 -2.02 -0.81
C GLY A 90 -0.09 -2.17 0.64
N ILE A 91 -0.67 -1.09 1.13
CA ILE A 91 -1.29 -0.98 2.44
C ILE A 91 -2.60 -0.22 2.30
N ARG A 92 -3.68 -0.71 2.92
CA ARG A 92 -4.96 0.00 2.98
C ARG A 92 -5.56 0.03 4.38
N SER A 93 -6.31 1.09 4.66
CA SER A 93 -7.13 1.28 5.87
C SER A 93 -8.58 1.51 5.45
N SER A 94 -9.52 0.95 6.21
CA SER A 94 -10.96 1.05 5.95
C SER A 94 -11.60 2.35 6.49
N GLY A 95 -10.79 3.31 6.91
CA GLY A 95 -11.30 4.54 7.50
C GLY A 95 -12.09 4.33 8.79
N ARG A 96 -12.90 5.32 9.14
CA ARG A 96 -13.67 5.39 10.39
C ARG A 96 -14.90 4.49 10.41
N ASN A 97 -15.50 4.17 9.25
CA ASN A 97 -16.71 3.34 9.18
C ASN A 97 -16.42 1.83 9.33
N HIS A 98 -15.14 1.46 9.42
CA HIS A 98 -14.65 0.12 9.70
C HIS A 98 -14.88 -0.90 8.57
N THR A 99 -15.29 -0.46 7.38
CA THR A 99 -15.68 -1.34 6.27
C THR A 99 -15.02 -0.85 4.99
N PHE A 100 -14.28 -1.72 4.30
CA PHE A 100 -13.73 -1.37 2.99
C PHE A 100 -14.86 -1.06 2.02
N GLU A 101 -14.77 0.09 1.36
CA GLU A 101 -15.79 0.57 0.43
C GLU A 101 -15.88 -0.32 -0.82
N SER A 102 -14.75 -0.86 -1.25
CA SER A 102 -14.61 -1.64 -2.48
C SER A 102 -13.27 -2.39 -2.49
N ASP A 103 -13.14 -3.38 -3.36
CA ASP A 103 -11.83 -3.90 -3.77
C ASP A 103 -11.32 -3.22 -5.05
N VAL A 104 -12.18 -2.53 -5.79
CA VAL A 104 -11.81 -1.75 -6.97
C VAL A 104 -11.93 -0.26 -6.65
N TYR A 105 -10.80 0.42 -6.61
CA TYR A 105 -10.70 1.82 -6.24
C TYR A 105 -10.53 2.71 -7.45
N THR A 106 -11.37 3.73 -7.59
CA THR A 106 -11.13 4.85 -8.51
C THR A 106 -9.97 5.69 -7.98
N ILE A 107 -8.91 5.83 -8.78
CA ILE A 107 -7.73 6.59 -8.37
C ILE A 107 -8.10 8.06 -8.25
N GLY A 108 -7.91 8.63 -7.07
CA GLY A 108 -8.17 10.04 -6.83
C GLY A 108 -8.36 10.39 -5.35
N PRO A 109 -8.42 11.69 -5.05
CA PRO A 109 -8.69 12.14 -3.71
C PRO A 109 -10.16 11.96 -3.31
N PHE A 110 -10.43 12.15 -2.02
CA PHE A 110 -11.77 12.35 -1.45
C PHE A 110 -11.80 13.57 -0.52
N ASP A 111 -12.99 13.99 -0.11
CA ASP A 111 -13.20 15.13 0.79
C ASP A 111 -12.51 14.89 2.14
N PRO A 112 -11.69 15.82 2.66
CA PRO A 112 -10.88 15.56 3.84
C PRO A 112 -11.69 15.50 5.14
N GLY A 113 -12.95 15.94 5.13
CA GLY A 113 -13.90 15.76 6.22
C GLY A 113 -14.61 14.40 6.20
N ASP A 114 -14.52 13.66 5.08
CA ASP A 114 -15.12 12.34 4.94
C ASP A 114 -14.11 11.24 5.29
N PHE A 115 -13.99 11.01 6.60
CA PHE A 115 -13.11 9.99 7.17
C PHE A 115 -13.62 8.56 7.00
N ASP A 116 -14.78 8.36 6.39
CA ASP A 116 -15.36 7.04 6.17
C ASP A 116 -14.79 6.37 4.89
N HIS A 117 -14.06 7.12 4.08
CA HIS A 117 -13.36 6.60 2.91
C HIS A 117 -12.12 5.76 3.24
N ASP A 118 -11.86 4.79 2.38
CA ASP A 118 -10.65 3.99 2.44
C ASP A 118 -9.41 4.83 2.09
N ILE A 119 -8.32 4.63 2.84
CA ILE A 119 -7.00 5.16 2.48
C ILE A 119 -6.18 4.02 1.89
N VAL A 120 -5.74 4.19 0.65
CA VAL A 120 -5.08 3.13 -0.12
C VAL A 120 -3.78 3.64 -0.70
N TRP A 121 -2.68 2.97 -0.38
CA TRP A 121 -1.35 3.26 -0.91
C TRP A 121 -0.78 2.01 -1.59
N VAL A 122 -0.29 2.16 -2.82
CA VAL A 122 0.19 1.08 -3.68
C VAL A 122 1.39 1.56 -4.50
N ASP A 123 2.44 0.76 -4.56
CA ASP A 123 3.61 0.97 -5.43
C ASP A 123 4.16 2.40 -5.45
N GLY A 124 4.35 3.00 -4.27
CA GLY A 124 4.91 4.35 -4.17
C GLY A 124 3.87 5.48 -4.14
N ASN A 125 2.61 5.22 -4.52
CA ASN A 125 1.60 6.25 -4.75
C ASN A 125 0.32 6.01 -3.94
N PHE A 126 -0.38 7.09 -3.60
CA PHE A 126 -1.75 6.96 -3.08
C PHE A 126 -2.71 6.71 -4.23
N VAL A 127 -3.57 5.71 -4.05
CA VAL A 127 -4.72 5.40 -4.91
C VAL A 127 -5.96 6.12 -4.39
N ARG A 128 -6.14 6.14 -3.05
CA ARG A 128 -7.18 6.90 -2.35
C ARG A 128 -6.55 7.67 -1.20
N TRP A 129 -6.85 8.97 -1.10
CA TRP A 129 -6.34 9.84 -0.04
C TRP A 129 -7.27 11.03 0.21
N PRO A 130 -7.30 11.59 1.43
CA PRO A 130 -7.98 12.86 1.65
C PRO A 130 -7.24 13.97 0.90
N GLN A 131 -7.95 14.81 0.14
CA GLN A 131 -7.34 16.02 -0.45
C GLN A 131 -6.80 16.94 0.65
N GLU A 132 -5.93 17.88 0.28
CA GLU A 132 -5.54 18.93 1.23
C GLU A 132 -6.75 19.79 1.57
N PHE A 133 -6.90 20.18 2.85
CA PHE A 133 -7.85 21.23 3.19
C PHE A 133 -7.47 22.49 2.41
N PRO A 134 -8.41 23.19 1.78
CA PRO A 134 -8.13 24.51 1.22
C PRO A 134 -7.51 25.36 2.32
N VAL A 135 -6.31 25.87 2.10
CA VAL A 135 -5.70 26.83 3.01
C VAL A 135 -6.56 28.09 2.93
N LEU A 136 -7.34 28.36 3.98
CA LEU A 136 -8.17 29.56 4.12
C LEU A 136 -7.32 30.80 4.39
#